data_AF-E0RP94-F1
#
_entry.id   AF-E0RP94-F1
#
_cell.length_a   1.000
_cell.length_b   1.000
_cell.length_c   1.000
_cell.angle_alpha   90.00
_cell.angle_beta   90.00
_cell.angle_gamma   90.00
#
_symmetry.space_group_name_H-M   'P 1'
#
loop_
_entity.id
_entity.type
_entity.pdbx_description
1 polymer ?
#
loop_
_entity_poly.entity_id
_entity_poly.type
_entity_poly.pdbx_seq_one_letter_code
_entity_poly.pdbx_strand_id
1 'polypeptide(L)'
;MTPDISPLALFVASIFTSNILLANFLGMCSFISISKDLSSSNGLGLAVTVVLTITSAINWLVLHYVLIPLDLVYLRFIVFIIVIAAVVQILEMIIDRISPSLYMALGIFLPLITVNCAILGVALFIEIRGYSLLQSVVYGLGSGLGWWLAIMLLAAIRKKIERAPVPAGLKGPGITLITIGFMAMAFIGFSGMVAVQ
;
A
#
# COMPACT_ATOMS: atom_id res chain seq x y z
N MET A 1 3.13 9.19 24.23
CA MET A 1 4.60 9.02 24.20
C MET A 1 4.96 8.68 22.76
N THR A 2 5.56 9.62 22.02
CA THR A 2 6.06 9.34 20.67
C THR A 2 7.22 8.36 20.80
N PRO A 3 7.22 7.21 20.10
CA PRO A 3 8.31 6.28 20.23
C PRO A 3 9.59 6.91 19.62
N ASP A 4 10.71 6.86 20.33
CA ASP A 4 12.02 7.35 19.89
C ASP A 4 12.64 6.41 18.85
N ILE A 5 11.95 6.23 17.74
CA ILE A 5 12.39 5.38 16.64
C ILE A 5 13.05 6.26 15.58
N SER A 6 14.28 5.92 15.19
CA SER A 6 14.96 6.62 14.11
C SER A 6 14.11 6.52 12.82
N PRO A 7 13.86 7.63 12.10
CA PRO A 7 13.04 7.62 10.89
C PRO A 7 13.57 6.62 9.84
N LEU A 8 14.89 6.45 9.81
CA LEU A 8 15.57 5.58 8.86
C LEU A 8 15.37 4.09 9.19
N ALA A 9 15.36 3.70 10.47
CA ALA A 9 14.99 2.33 10.87
C ALA A 9 13.51 2.05 10.61
N LEU A 10 12.64 3.04 10.81
CA LEU A 10 11.21 2.92 10.55
C LEU A 10 10.92 2.77 9.04
N PHE A 11 11.67 3.48 8.20
CA PHE A 11 11.60 3.38 6.75
C PHE A 11 12.06 2.00 6.26
N VAL A 12 13.22 1.53 6.71
CA VAL A 12 13.75 0.21 6.32
C VAL A 12 12.83 -0.90 6.82
N ALA A 13 12.27 -0.75 8.02
CA ALA A 13 11.40 -1.76 8.58
C ALA A 13 10.02 -1.82 7.94
N SER A 14 9.42 -0.67 7.59
CA SER A 14 8.13 -0.66 6.89
C SER A 14 8.23 -1.25 5.47
N ILE A 15 9.40 -1.20 4.84
CA ILE A 15 9.64 -1.82 3.52
C ILE A 15 9.83 -3.34 3.65
N PHE A 16 10.67 -3.79 4.59
CA PHE A 16 11.13 -5.19 4.66
C PHE A 16 10.55 -5.98 5.85
N THR A 17 10.68 -5.50 7.08
CA THR A 17 10.33 -6.26 8.30
C THR A 17 8.83 -6.31 8.60
N SER A 18 8.09 -5.26 8.26
CA SER A 18 6.65 -5.11 8.53
C SER A 18 5.87 -4.77 7.26
N ASN A 19 6.21 -5.41 6.15
CA ASN A 19 5.57 -5.16 4.87
C ASN A 19 4.05 -5.36 4.97
N ILE A 20 3.29 -4.30 4.72
CA ILE A 20 1.83 -4.27 4.88
C ILE A 20 1.10 -5.30 4.00
N LEU A 21 1.67 -5.63 2.85
CA LEU A 21 1.04 -6.57 1.93
C LEU A 21 1.35 -8.03 2.26
N LEU A 22 2.59 -8.34 2.65
CA LEU A 22 3.06 -9.71 2.82
C LEU A 22 3.04 -10.21 4.27
N ALA A 23 3.15 -9.30 5.24
CA ALA A 23 3.10 -9.64 6.66
C ALA A 23 1.70 -9.40 7.26
N ASN A 24 1.01 -8.33 6.85
CA ASN A 24 -0.32 -8.00 7.37
C ASN A 24 -1.46 -8.41 6.42
N PHE A 25 -1.17 -8.84 5.18
CA PHE A 25 -2.15 -9.27 4.16
C PHE A 25 -3.17 -8.18 3.74
N LEU A 26 -2.78 -6.90 3.77
CA LEU A 26 -3.62 -5.80 3.29
C LEU A 26 -3.26 -5.42 1.83
N GLY A 27 -4.27 -5.08 1.04
CA GLY A 27 -4.13 -4.57 -0.33
C GLY A 27 -4.11 -5.64 -1.43
N MET A 28 -4.62 -6.84 -1.16
CA MET A 28 -4.55 -7.99 -2.08
C MET A 28 -5.42 -7.84 -3.35
N CYS A 29 -6.52 -7.08 -3.30
CA CYS A 29 -7.50 -7.02 -4.38
C CYS A 29 -6.92 -6.47 -5.69
N SER A 30 -6.32 -5.29 -5.64
CA SER A 30 -5.68 -4.65 -6.79
C SER A 30 -4.36 -5.34 -7.17
N PHE A 31 -3.67 -5.90 -6.18
CA PHE A 31 -2.42 -6.64 -6.34
C PHE A 31 -2.55 -7.92 -7.17
N ILE A 32 -3.59 -8.73 -6.94
CA ILE A 32 -3.85 -9.95 -7.73
C ILE A 32 -4.32 -9.60 -9.16
N SER A 33 -5.06 -8.51 -9.30
CA SER A 33 -5.70 -8.15 -10.56
C SER A 33 -4.74 -7.56 -11.59
N ILE A 34 -3.91 -6.57 -11.20
CA ILE A 34 -3.06 -5.82 -12.15
C ILE A 34 -1.69 -6.47 -12.40
N SER A 35 -1.30 -7.48 -11.63
CA SER A 35 0.06 -8.07 -11.66
C SER A 35 0.38 -8.92 -12.90
N LYS A 36 -0.45 -8.86 -13.96
CA LYS A 36 -0.16 -9.51 -15.25
C LYS A 36 0.87 -8.73 -16.05
N ASP A 37 0.74 -7.41 -16.07
CA ASP A 37 1.59 -6.52 -16.86
C ASP A 37 2.54 -5.74 -15.97
N LEU A 38 3.83 -5.78 -16.31
CA LEU A 38 4.87 -5.09 -15.55
C LEU A 38 4.71 -3.57 -15.61
N SER A 39 4.32 -3.03 -16.77
CA SER A 39 4.10 -1.58 -16.98
C SER A 39 2.94 -1.06 -16.13
N SER A 40 1.79 -1.74 -16.15
CA SER A 40 0.61 -1.38 -15.36
C SER A 40 0.86 -1.55 -13.86
N SER A 41 1.56 -2.62 -13.46
CA SER A 41 1.96 -2.85 -12.06
C SER A 41 2.87 -1.74 -11.53
N ASN A 42 3.80 -1.26 -12.36
CA ASN A 42 4.69 -0.18 -11.99
C ASN A 42 3.95 1.14 -11.79
N GLY A 43 3.04 1.48 -12.72
CA GLY A 43 2.22 2.68 -12.62
C GLY A 43 1.29 2.66 -11.39
N LEU A 44 0.64 1.52 -11.12
CA LEU A 44 -0.21 1.39 -9.92
C LEU A 44 0.61 1.43 -8.63
N GLY A 45 1.77 0.77 -8.60
CA GLY A 45 2.74 0.83 -7.49
C GLY A 45 3.08 2.25 -7.08
N LEU A 46 3.50 3.04 -8.06
CA LEU A 46 3.89 4.43 -7.85
C LEU A 46 2.68 5.29 -7.42
N ALA A 47 1.52 5.12 -8.06
CA ALA A 47 0.28 5.79 -7.65
C ALA A 47 -0.09 5.53 -6.18
N VAL A 48 -0.06 4.25 -5.76
CA VAL A 48 -0.34 3.86 -4.37
C VAL A 48 0.68 4.45 -3.40
N THR A 49 1.97 4.48 -3.75
CA THR A 49 3.00 5.09 -2.88
C THR A 49 2.76 6.58 -2.65
N VAL A 50 2.37 7.31 -3.70
CA VAL A 50 2.09 8.75 -3.62
C VAL A 50 0.85 9.01 -2.76
N VAL A 51 -0.23 8.25 -3.00
CA VAL A 51 -1.46 8.37 -2.19
C VAL A 51 -1.19 8.03 -0.73
N LEU A 52 -0.46 6.94 -0.43
CA LEU A 52 -0.11 6.56 0.94
C LEU A 52 0.67 7.66 1.66
N THR A 53 1.66 8.24 0.98
CA THR A 53 2.49 9.29 1.55
C THR A 53 1.66 10.53 1.88
N ILE A 54 0.84 11.00 0.93
CA ILE A 54 0.02 12.20 1.10
C ILE A 54 -1.07 11.97 2.16
N THR A 55 -1.78 10.85 2.08
CA THR A 55 -2.86 10.52 3.02
C THR A 55 -2.31 10.28 4.43
N SER A 56 -1.11 9.71 4.60
CA SER A 56 -0.48 9.57 5.92
C SER A 56 -0.20 10.92 6.59
N ALA A 57 0.25 11.91 5.83
CA ALA A 57 0.50 13.26 6.32
C ALA A 57 -0.80 13.97 6.70
N ILE A 58 -1.79 13.92 5.80
CA ILE A 58 -3.08 14.61 5.99
C ILE A 58 -3.87 13.97 7.13
N ASN A 59 -3.93 12.64 7.21
CA ASN A 59 -4.67 11.96 8.28
C ASN A 59 -4.08 12.26 9.66
N TRP A 60 -2.75 12.40 9.77
CA TRP A 60 -2.12 12.83 11.01
C TRP A 60 -2.56 14.25 11.42
N LEU A 61 -2.56 15.19 10.47
CA LEU A 61 -3.03 16.56 10.71
C LEU A 61 -4.50 16.60 11.11
N VAL A 62 -5.36 15.89 10.37
CA VAL A 62 -6.81 15.82 10.63
C VAL A 62 -7.08 15.19 12.00
N LEU A 63 -6.35 14.14 12.37
CA LEU A 63 -6.50 13.51 13.67
C LEU A 63 -6.15 14.49 14.80
N HIS A 64 -4.99 15.15 14.73
CA HIS A 64 -4.49 15.97 15.83
C HIS A 64 -5.16 17.34 15.93
N TYR A 65 -5.48 17.98 14.80
CA TYR A 65 -6.05 19.33 14.77
C TYR A 65 -7.57 19.36 14.67
N VAL A 66 -8.24 18.26 14.31
CA VAL A 66 -9.71 18.24 14.14
C VAL A 66 -10.37 17.23 15.07
N LEU A 67 -9.98 15.96 15.03
CA LEU A 67 -10.72 14.92 15.78
C LEU A 67 -10.50 14.98 17.28
N ILE A 68 -9.26 15.17 17.72
CA ILE A 68 -8.93 15.26 19.15
C ILE A 68 -9.56 16.50 19.81
N PRO A 69 -9.44 17.73 19.26
CA PRO A 69 -10.01 18.90 19.94
C PRO A 69 -11.54 18.95 19.92
N LEU A 70 -12.20 18.28 18.97
CA LEU A 70 -13.66 18.23 18.89
C LEU A 70 -14.25 16.97 19.57
N ASP A 71 -13.41 16.08 20.14
CA ASP A 71 -13.81 14.80 20.75
C ASP A 71 -14.61 13.89 19.79
N LEU A 72 -14.32 13.97 18.48
CA LEU A 72 -14.99 13.25 17.39
C LEU A 72 -14.27 11.95 17.01
N VAL A 73 -13.52 11.37 17.95
CA VAL A 73 -12.62 10.24 17.71
C VAL A 73 -13.37 8.98 17.21
N TYR A 74 -14.67 8.86 17.49
CA TYR A 74 -15.53 7.79 16.99
C TYR A 74 -15.79 7.86 15.47
N LEU A 75 -15.62 9.03 14.83
CA LEU A 75 -15.83 9.23 13.39
C LEU A 75 -14.58 8.97 12.54
N ARG A 76 -13.46 8.55 13.16
CA ARG A 76 -12.15 8.37 12.51
C ARG A 76 -12.19 7.62 11.18
N PHE A 77 -12.94 6.51 11.11
CA PHE A 77 -12.99 5.67 9.92
C PHE A 77 -13.60 6.42 8.74
N ILE A 78 -14.72 7.12 8.98
CA ILE A 78 -15.43 7.88 7.95
C ILE A 78 -14.54 9.03 7.46
N VAL A 79 -13.92 9.76 8.40
CA VAL A 79 -13.05 10.89 8.05
C VAL A 79 -11.83 10.44 7.24
N PHE A 80 -11.16 9.35 7.63
CA PHE A 80 -10.02 8.83 6.88
C PHE A 80 -10.42 8.38 5.47
N ILE A 81 -11.57 7.73 5.30
CA ILE A 81 -12.07 7.33 3.97
C ILE A 81 -12.33 8.56 3.09
N ILE A 82 -12.93 9.63 3.65
CA ILE A 82 -13.18 10.89 2.91
C ILE A 82 -11.86 11.54 2.48
N VAL A 83 -10.86 11.60 3.36
CA VAL A 83 -9.54 12.14 3.04
C VAL A 83 -8.88 11.33 1.91
N ILE A 84 -8.92 10.00 1.99
CA ILE A 84 -8.38 9.13 0.96
C ILE A 84 -9.11 9.36 -0.37
N ALA A 85 -10.45 9.43 -0.36
CA ALA A 85 -11.24 9.67 -1.55
C ALA A 85 -10.89 11.00 -2.22
N ALA A 86 -10.73 12.08 -1.44
CA ALA A 86 -10.33 13.38 -1.96
C ALA A 86 -8.94 13.35 -2.61
N VAL A 87 -7.95 12.70 -1.98
CA VAL A 87 -6.59 12.57 -2.52
C VAL A 87 -6.57 11.73 -3.80
N VAL A 88 -7.31 10.62 -3.83
CA VAL A 88 -7.40 9.75 -5.01
C VAL A 88 -8.11 10.47 -6.17
N GLN A 89 -9.14 11.27 -5.89
CA GLN A 89 -9.81 12.06 -6.91
C GLN A 89 -8.84 13.05 -7.59
N ILE A 90 -7.98 13.70 -6.79
CA ILE A 90 -6.94 14.60 -7.32
C ILE A 90 -5.95 13.80 -8.17
N LEU A 91 -5.54 12.61 -7.70
CA LEU A 91 -4.64 11.74 -8.45
C LEU A 91 -5.24 11.31 -9.80
N GLU A 92 -6.54 10.99 -9.84
CA GLU A 92 -7.25 10.61 -11.05
C GLU A 92 -7.17 11.71 -12.11
N MET A 93 -7.45 12.95 -11.73
CA MET A 93 -7.33 14.11 -12.61
C MET A 93 -5.88 14.34 -13.10
N ILE A 94 -4.89 14.10 -12.24
CA ILE A 94 -3.47 14.23 -12.61
C ILE A 94 -3.05 13.14 -13.61
N ILE A 95 -3.45 11.89 -13.39
CA ILE A 95 -3.09 10.75 -14.26
C ILE A 95 -3.72 10.90 -15.64
N ASP A 96 -5.00 11.32 -15.71
CA ASP A 96 -5.69 11.58 -16.98
C ASP A 96 -4.94 12.65 -17.80
N ARG A 97 -4.40 13.68 -17.13
CA ARG A 97 -3.67 14.75 -17.82
C ARG A 97 -2.25 14.37 -18.24
N ILE A 98 -1.50 13.64 -17.42
CA ILE A 98 -0.08 13.35 -17.67
C ILE A 98 0.10 12.12 -18.56
N SER A 99 -0.69 11.06 -18.34
CA SER A 99 -0.49 9.76 -18.99
C SER A 99 -1.81 9.09 -19.35
N PRO A 100 -2.41 9.44 -20.51
CA PRO A 100 -3.66 8.84 -20.98
C PRO A 100 -3.56 7.32 -21.18
N SER A 101 -2.37 6.82 -21.53
CA SER A 101 -2.11 5.39 -21.68
C SER A 101 -2.23 4.61 -20.36
N LEU A 102 -1.79 5.19 -19.25
CA LEU A 102 -1.90 4.58 -17.93
C LEU A 102 -3.34 4.68 -17.40
N TYR A 103 -4.02 5.80 -17.67
CA TYR A 103 -5.43 5.98 -17.35
C TYR A 103 -6.29 4.91 -18.04
N MET A 104 -6.08 4.66 -19.34
CA MET A 104 -6.79 3.61 -20.08
C MET A 104 -6.43 2.20 -19.58
N ALA A 105 -5.18 1.95 -19.18
CA ALA A 105 -4.75 0.64 -18.70
C ALA A 105 -5.27 0.31 -17.29
N LEU A 106 -5.35 1.30 -16.40
CA LEU A 106 -5.82 1.09 -15.03
C LEU A 106 -7.34 1.30 -14.90
N GLY A 107 -7.96 2.18 -15.69
CA GLY A 107 -9.41 2.40 -15.76
C GLY A 107 -10.15 2.26 -14.42
N ILE A 108 -10.90 1.18 -14.28
CA ILE A 108 -11.75 0.85 -13.12
C ILE A 108 -10.95 0.70 -11.80
N PHE A 109 -9.64 0.46 -11.87
CA PHE A 109 -8.80 0.31 -10.69
C PHE A 109 -8.42 1.63 -10.02
N LEU A 110 -8.53 2.79 -10.71
CA LEU A 110 -8.25 4.10 -10.10
C LEU A 110 -9.22 4.39 -8.93
N PRO A 111 -10.55 4.30 -9.12
CA PRO A 111 -11.50 4.43 -8.02
C PRO A 111 -11.30 3.37 -6.92
N LEU A 112 -10.82 2.18 -7.29
CA LEU A 112 -10.57 1.09 -6.34
C LEU A 112 -9.38 1.36 -5.39
N ILE A 113 -8.56 2.38 -5.68
CA ILE A 113 -7.52 2.85 -4.76
C ILE A 113 -8.17 3.41 -3.49
N THR A 114 -9.34 4.04 -3.58
CA THR A 114 -10.04 4.64 -2.42
C THR A 114 -10.38 3.62 -1.33
N VAL A 115 -10.75 2.41 -1.74
CA VAL A 115 -11.13 1.30 -0.86
C VAL A 115 -9.97 0.30 -0.66
N ASN A 116 -8.75 0.70 -1.00
CA ASN A 116 -7.58 -0.16 -0.80
C ASN A 116 -7.29 -0.29 0.69
N CYS A 117 -7.43 -1.51 1.21
CA CYS A 117 -7.23 -1.78 2.62
C CYS A 117 -5.81 -1.46 3.11
N ALA A 118 -4.78 -1.52 2.27
CA ALA A 118 -3.42 -1.12 2.67
C ALA A 118 -3.35 0.38 3.03
N ILE A 119 -4.07 1.24 2.28
CA ILE A 119 -4.07 2.69 2.49
C ILE A 119 -4.80 3.05 3.78
N LEU A 120 -6.00 2.49 3.96
CA LEU A 120 -6.78 2.68 5.19
C LEU A 120 -6.05 2.10 6.42
N GLY A 121 -5.43 0.92 6.27
CA GLY A 121 -4.69 0.28 7.35
C GLY A 121 -3.50 1.09 7.84
N VAL A 122 -2.73 1.70 6.92
CA VAL A 122 -1.62 2.60 7.29
C VAL A 122 -2.11 3.81 8.07
N ALA A 123 -3.21 4.45 7.62
CA ALA A 123 -3.80 5.58 8.33
C ALA A 123 -4.19 5.22 9.77
N LEU A 124 -4.78 4.03 9.97
CA LEU A 124 -5.15 3.54 11.30
C LEU A 124 -3.93 3.16 12.15
N PHE A 125 -2.91 2.55 11.56
CA PHE A 125 -1.69 2.17 12.29
C PHE A 125 -0.90 3.38 12.78
N ILE A 126 -0.92 4.49 12.06
CA ILE A 126 -0.31 5.75 12.50
C ILE A 126 -0.94 6.24 13.82
N GLU A 127 -2.26 6.14 13.92
CA GLU A 127 -2.99 6.51 15.14
C GLU A 127 -2.72 5.52 16.28
N ILE A 128 -2.90 4.22 16.04
CA ILE A 128 -2.74 3.18 17.07
C ILE A 128 -1.32 3.19 17.66
N ARG A 129 -0.31 3.48 16.84
CA ARG A 129 1.09 3.51 17.26
C ARG A 129 1.56 4.88 17.75
N GLY A 130 0.73 5.93 17.66
CA GLY A 130 1.04 7.26 18.17
C GLY A 130 2.27 7.91 17.53
N TYR A 131 2.44 7.76 16.21
CA TYR A 131 3.58 8.35 15.50
C TYR A 131 3.52 9.88 15.42
N SER A 132 4.67 10.53 15.34
CA SER A 132 4.78 11.96 15.04
C SER A 132 4.54 12.25 13.55
N LEU A 133 4.37 13.53 13.16
CA LEU A 133 4.16 13.91 11.75
C LEU A 133 5.27 13.38 10.83
N LEU A 134 6.53 13.56 11.24
CA LEU A 134 7.68 13.09 10.46
C LEU A 134 7.70 11.57 10.36
N GLN A 135 7.44 10.86 11.45
CA GLN A 135 7.35 9.39 11.46
C GLN A 135 6.19 8.89 10.60
N SER A 136 5.07 9.60 10.57
CA SER A 136 3.87 9.24 9.79
C SER A 136 4.13 9.30 8.29
N VAL A 137 4.78 10.38 7.82
CA VAL A 137 5.17 10.52 6.40
C VAL A 137 6.16 9.43 6.01
N VAL A 138 7.17 9.19 6.84
CA VAL A 138 8.20 8.18 6.57
C VAL A 138 7.62 6.76 6.59
N TYR A 139 6.68 6.48 7.50
CA TYR A 139 5.95 5.22 7.55
C TYR A 139 5.04 5.03 6.33
N GLY A 140 4.34 6.08 5.90
CA GLY A 140 3.51 6.06 4.69
C GLY A 140 4.33 5.80 3.43
N LEU A 141 5.46 6.51 3.28
CA LEU A 141 6.42 6.31 2.18
C LEU A 141 6.97 4.88 2.18
N GLY A 142 7.50 4.41 3.31
CA GLY A 142 8.10 3.08 3.40
C GLY A 142 7.07 1.96 3.17
N SER A 143 5.86 2.11 3.70
CA SER A 143 4.74 1.18 3.45
C SER A 143 4.32 1.15 1.98
N GLY A 144 4.27 2.32 1.33
CA GLY A 144 3.99 2.44 -0.09
C GLY A 144 5.06 1.75 -0.94
N LEU A 145 6.34 2.04 -0.65
CA LEU A 145 7.47 1.42 -1.36
C LEU A 145 7.50 -0.10 -1.15
N GLY A 146 7.18 -0.58 0.05
CA GLY A 146 7.04 -2.02 0.34
C GLY A 146 5.93 -2.67 -0.50
N TRP A 147 4.80 -1.98 -0.68
CA TRP A 147 3.71 -2.43 -1.54
C TRP A 147 4.11 -2.44 -3.02
N TRP A 148 4.80 -1.38 -3.49
CA TRP A 148 5.29 -1.28 -4.86
C TRP A 148 6.34 -2.35 -5.18
N LEU A 149 7.27 -2.61 -4.25
CA LEU A 149 8.25 -3.68 -4.40
C LEU A 149 7.59 -5.05 -4.50
N ALA A 150 6.58 -5.32 -3.66
CA ALA A 150 5.85 -6.57 -3.71
C ALA A 150 5.14 -6.77 -5.06
N ILE A 151 4.47 -5.73 -5.61
CA ILE A 151 3.73 -5.88 -6.87
C ILE A 151 4.64 -6.06 -8.07
N MET A 152 5.79 -5.39 -8.06
CA MET A 152 6.81 -5.57 -9.09
C MET A 152 7.42 -6.98 -9.06
N LEU A 153 7.68 -7.52 -7.87
CA LEU A 153 8.15 -8.90 -7.72
C LEU A 153 7.11 -9.91 -8.23
N LEU A 154 5.84 -9.74 -7.85
CA LEU A 154 4.79 -10.64 -8.31
C LEU A 154 4.62 -10.57 -9.83
N ALA A 155 4.63 -9.37 -10.43
CA ALA A 155 4.53 -9.21 -11.88
C ALA A 155 5.71 -9.87 -12.61
N ALA A 156 6.93 -9.73 -12.08
CA ALA A 156 8.11 -10.40 -12.63
C ALA A 156 8.01 -11.93 -12.54
N ILE A 157 7.54 -12.47 -11.41
CA ILE A 157 7.33 -13.91 -11.21
C ILE A 157 6.24 -14.43 -12.15
N ARG A 158 5.11 -13.71 -12.29
CA ARG A 158 4.01 -14.08 -13.18
C ARG A 158 4.44 -14.13 -14.64
N LYS A 159 5.21 -13.14 -15.10
CA LYS A 159 5.78 -13.11 -16.46
C LYS A 159 6.69 -14.31 -16.74
N LYS A 160 7.39 -14.83 -15.73
CA LYS A 160 8.20 -16.05 -15.85
C LYS A 160 7.32 -17.31 -15.87
N ILE A 161 6.30 -17.36 -15.03
CA ILE A 161 5.38 -18.51 -14.89
C ILE A 161 4.51 -18.72 -16.13
N GLU A 162 4.18 -17.65 -16.87
CA GLU A 162 3.45 -17.77 -18.13
C GLU A 162 4.14 -18.66 -19.17
N ARG A 163 5.47 -18.77 -19.11
CA ARG A 163 6.27 -19.63 -19.98
C ARG A 163 6.49 -21.04 -19.43
N ALA A 164 6.05 -21.32 -18.20
CA ALA A 164 6.22 -22.59 -17.53
C ALA A 164 5.02 -23.52 -17.77
N PRO A 165 5.22 -24.86 -17.72
CA PRO A 165 4.12 -25.82 -17.87
C PRO A 165 3.26 -25.86 -16.59
N VAL A 166 2.29 -24.95 -16.48
CA VAL A 166 1.31 -24.92 -15.38
C VAL A 166 0.07 -25.76 -15.74
N PRO A 167 -0.45 -26.63 -14.84
CA PRO A 167 -1.68 -27.38 -15.06
C PRO A 167 -2.84 -26.47 -15.45
N ALA A 168 -3.64 -26.87 -16.44
CA ALA A 168 -4.67 -26.02 -17.04
C ALA A 168 -5.68 -25.47 -16.01
N GLY A 169 -6.06 -26.25 -15.01
CA GLY A 169 -6.99 -25.84 -13.94
C GLY A 169 -6.44 -24.82 -12.93
N LEU A 170 -5.11 -24.64 -12.87
CA LEU A 170 -4.46 -23.70 -11.94
C LEU A 170 -4.05 -22.37 -12.60
N LYS A 171 -4.25 -22.23 -13.92
CA LYS A 171 -3.87 -21.01 -14.63
C LYS A 171 -4.66 -19.79 -14.14
N GLY A 172 -3.98 -18.66 -14.03
CA GLY A 172 -4.59 -17.39 -13.63
C GLY A 172 -4.56 -17.14 -12.11
N PRO A 173 -5.70 -16.88 -11.44
CA PRO A 173 -5.71 -16.51 -10.02
C PRO A 173 -5.19 -17.61 -9.07
N GLY A 174 -5.42 -18.89 -9.40
CA GLY A 174 -5.02 -20.01 -8.56
C GLY A 174 -3.50 -20.09 -8.36
N ILE A 175 -2.73 -20.13 -9.45
CA ILE A 175 -1.27 -20.10 -9.38
C ILE A 175 -0.75 -18.79 -8.78
N THR A 176 -1.46 -17.68 -9.00
CA THR A 176 -1.10 -16.38 -8.42
C THR A 176 -1.17 -16.43 -6.89
N LEU A 177 -2.25 -16.96 -6.31
CA LEU A 177 -2.36 -17.12 -4.85
C LEU A 177 -1.27 -18.02 -4.27
N ILE A 178 -0.94 -19.13 -4.95
CA ILE A 178 0.15 -20.02 -4.53
C ILE A 178 1.49 -19.27 -4.54
N THR A 179 1.78 -18.49 -5.58
CA THR A 179 3.01 -17.69 -5.65
C THR A 179 3.08 -16.63 -4.57
N ILE A 180 1.94 -16.00 -4.23
CA ILE A 180 1.85 -15.04 -3.14
C ILE A 180 2.14 -15.73 -1.80
N GLY A 181 1.64 -16.95 -1.59
CA GLY A 181 1.98 -17.74 -0.40
C GLY A 181 3.49 -18.01 -0.28
N PHE A 182 4.16 -18.40 -1.37
CA PHE A 182 5.62 -18.56 -1.38
C PHE A 182 6.36 -17.24 -1.12
N MET A 183 5.89 -16.13 -1.70
CA MET A 183 6.44 -14.80 -1.43
C MET A 183 6.26 -14.41 0.05
N ALA A 184 5.08 -14.67 0.63
CA ALA A 184 4.82 -14.37 2.03
C ALA A 184 5.75 -15.17 2.96
N MET A 185 5.95 -16.46 2.71
CA MET A 185 6.91 -17.28 3.47
C MET A 185 8.35 -16.75 3.37
N ALA A 186 8.78 -16.32 2.17
CA ALA A 186 10.10 -15.72 1.98
C ALA A 186 10.24 -14.39 2.74
N PHE A 187 9.20 -13.55 2.77
CA PHE A 187 9.22 -12.27 3.46
C PHE A 187 9.10 -12.38 4.98
N ILE A 188 8.42 -13.42 5.49
CA ILE A 188 8.41 -13.73 6.93
C ILE A 188 9.84 -14.05 7.42
N GLY A 189 10.74 -14.55 6.56
CA GLY A 189 12.15 -14.73 6.91
C GLY A 189 12.89 -13.42 7.24
N PHE A 190 12.38 -12.26 6.79
CA PHE A 190 12.91 -10.95 7.18
C PHE A 190 12.29 -10.43 8.49
N SER A 191 11.22 -11.04 8.98
CA SER A 191 10.58 -10.72 10.27
C SER A 191 11.54 -11.06 11.41
N GLY A 192 12.28 -10.04 11.88
CA GLY A 192 13.30 -10.18 12.92
C GLY A 192 14.58 -9.38 12.67
N MET A 193 14.78 -8.84 11.45
CA MET A 193 15.98 -8.04 11.15
C MET A 193 15.99 -6.65 11.82
N VAL A 194 14.82 -6.02 11.96
CA VAL A 194 14.68 -4.71 12.61
C VAL A 194 13.38 -4.70 13.40
N ALA A 195 13.47 -4.81 14.73
CA ALA A 195 12.33 -4.65 15.62
C ALA A 195 11.95 -3.16 15.70
N VAL A 196 10.84 -2.79 15.07
CA VAL A 196 10.22 -1.45 15.14
C VAL A 196 8.91 -1.52 15.94
N GLN A 197 8.67 -2.66 16.59
CA GLN A 197 7.59 -2.93 17.54
C GLN A 197 8.21 -3.44 18.84
#